data_AF-A0A7K6QMK5-F1
#
_entry.id   AF-A0A7K6QMK5-F1
#
_cell.length_a   1.000
_cell.length_b   1.000
_cell.length_c   1.000
_cell.angle_alpha   90.00
_cell.angle_beta   90.00
_cell.angle_gamma   90.00
#
_symmetry.space_group_name_H-M   'P 1'
#
loop_
_entity.id
_entity.type
_entity.pdbx_description
1 polymer ?
#
loop_
_entity_poly.entity_id
_entity_poly.type
_entity_poly.pdbx_seq_one_letter_code
_entity_poly.pdbx_strand_id
1 'polypeptide(L)'
;RRLRLLHAAPQDPPFFRLDPAPGPVEDDHVPFLQRGVPVLHVIPTPFPGVWHSPGDTEAALDPGTVQDLARILLLFVAEFLQL
;
A
#
# COMPACT_ATOMS: atom_id res chain seq x y z
N ARG A 1 24.05 -10.42 -9.27
CA ARG A 1 22.93 -11.23 -9.84
C ARG A 1 21.64 -10.49 -9.47
N ARG A 2 20.85 -9.98 -10.42
CA ARG A 2 19.63 -9.19 -10.11
C ARG A 2 18.48 -10.17 -9.80
N LEU A 3 18.16 -10.34 -8.53
CA LEU A 3 16.99 -11.11 -8.09
C LEU A 3 15.76 -10.28 -8.48
N ARG A 4 15.02 -10.71 -9.50
CA ARG A 4 13.76 -10.06 -9.91
C ARG A 4 12.68 -10.39 -8.88
N LEU A 5 12.80 -9.81 -7.68
CA LEU A 5 11.93 -10.10 -6.55
C LEU A 5 10.55 -9.43 -6.69
N LEU A 6 10.50 -8.34 -7.44
CA LEU A 6 9.27 -7.60 -7.73
C LEU A 6 8.93 -7.68 -9.22
N HIS A 7 7.64 -7.62 -9.53
CA HIS A 7 7.11 -7.42 -10.88
C HIS A 7 7.37 -5.99 -11.36
N ALA A 8 7.27 -5.01 -10.44
CA ALA A 8 7.60 -3.61 -10.68
C ALA A 8 9.05 -3.47 -11.15
N ALA A 9 9.21 -2.75 -12.25
CA ALA A 9 10.49 -2.43 -12.84
C ALA A 9 11.02 -1.09 -12.28
N PRO A 10 12.34 -0.83 -12.33
CA PRO A 10 12.92 0.38 -11.76
C PRO A 10 12.40 1.71 -12.33
N GLN A 11 11.84 1.67 -13.54
CA GLN A 11 11.23 2.84 -14.18
C GLN A 11 9.77 3.09 -13.77
N ASP A 12 9.13 2.12 -13.11
CA ASP A 12 7.75 2.25 -12.67
C ASP A 12 7.69 3.21 -11.47
N PRO A 13 6.56 3.90 -11.26
CA PRO A 13 6.37 4.72 -10.06
C PRO A 13 6.57 3.89 -8.79
N PRO A 14 7.22 4.43 -7.75
CA PRO A 14 7.39 3.70 -6.50
C PRO A 14 6.03 3.48 -5.82
N PHE A 15 5.87 2.35 -5.12
CA PHE A 15 4.67 2.06 -4.33
C PHE A 15 4.43 3.10 -3.22
N PHE A 16 5.49 3.57 -2.58
CA PHE A 16 5.43 4.54 -1.50
C PHE A 16 6.18 5.81 -1.88
N ARG A 17 5.55 6.96 -1.62
CA ARG A 17 6.16 8.28 -1.74
C ARG A 17 6.39 8.84 -0.35
N LEU A 18 7.52 9.51 -0.17
CA LEU A 18 7.87 10.18 1.09
C LEU A 18 7.34 11.62 1.14
N ASP A 19 6.73 12.09 0.05
CA ASP A 19 6.07 13.39 0.01
C ASP A 19 4.86 13.42 0.94
N PRO A 20 4.51 14.59 1.51
CA PRO A 20 3.31 14.73 2.31
C PRO A 20 2.07 14.25 1.55
N ALA A 21 1.19 13.53 2.25
CA ALA A 21 -0.09 13.14 1.69
C ALA A 21 -0.87 14.41 1.25
N PRO A 22 -1.59 14.38 0.12
CA PRO A 22 -2.37 15.53 -0.36
C PRO A 22 -3.41 16.05 0.64
N GLY A 23 -3.81 15.23 1.59
CA GLY A 23 -4.70 15.57 2.70
C GLY A 23 -4.88 14.38 3.64
N PRO A 24 -5.52 14.59 4.81
CA PRO A 24 -5.91 13.48 5.68
C PRO A 24 -6.98 12.62 4.99
N VAL A 25 -6.93 11.32 5.25
CA VAL A 25 -7.99 10.38 4.87
C VAL A 25 -8.65 9.89 6.14
N GLU A 26 -9.97 10.04 6.25
CA GLU A 26 -10.73 9.45 7.36
C GLU A 26 -11.01 7.98 7.05
N ASP A 27 -10.63 7.10 7.97
CA ASP A 27 -10.80 5.65 7.87
C ASP A 27 -10.81 5.06 9.29
N ASP A 28 -10.88 3.73 9.40
CA ASP A 28 -10.97 2.98 10.65
C ASP A 28 -9.86 3.31 11.68
N HIS A 29 -8.73 3.84 11.23
CA HIS A 29 -7.62 4.22 12.10
C HIS A 29 -7.88 5.49 12.94
N VAL A 30 -8.83 6.34 12.57
CA VAL A 30 -9.04 7.66 13.22
C VAL A 30 -9.25 7.55 14.73
N PRO A 31 -10.11 6.65 15.26
CA PRO A 31 -10.30 6.50 16.70
C PRO A 31 -9.02 6.04 17.44
N PHE A 32 -8.15 5.26 16.79
CA PHE A 32 -6.90 4.78 17.38
C PHE A 32 -5.85 5.89 17.44
N LEU A 33 -5.73 6.65 16.35
CA LEU A 33 -4.82 7.79 16.26
C LEU A 33 -5.16 8.85 17.32
N GLN A 34 -6.44 9.15 17.53
CA GLN A 34 -6.92 10.06 18.57
C GLN A 34 -6.56 9.62 19.99
N ARG A 35 -6.26 8.33 20.20
CA ARG A 35 -5.88 7.74 21.49
C ARG A 35 -4.36 7.52 21.62
N GLY A 36 -3.57 8.04 20.67
CA GLY A 36 -2.11 8.00 20.72
C GLY A 36 -1.49 6.70 20.17
N VAL A 37 -2.26 5.86 19.48
CA VAL A 37 -1.71 4.67 18.81
C VAL A 37 -0.94 5.12 17.56
N PRO A 38 0.33 4.71 17.38
CA PRO A 38 1.06 4.95 16.13
C PRO A 38 0.38 4.20 14.96
N VAL A 39 0.13 4.90 13.86
CA VAL A 39 -0.55 4.34 12.69
C VAL A 39 0.35 4.46 11.46
N LEU A 40 0.52 3.35 10.74
CA LEU A 40 0.98 3.32 9.36
C LEU A 40 -0.24 3.07 8.46
N HIS A 41 -0.78 4.13 7.85
CA HIS A 41 -1.98 4.05 7.01
C HIS A 41 -1.58 3.79 5.56
N VAL A 42 -1.63 2.52 5.13
CA VAL A 42 -1.28 2.09 3.76
C VAL A 42 -2.51 2.23 2.86
N ILE A 43 -2.77 3.45 2.40
CA ILE A 43 -3.91 3.79 1.51
C ILE A 43 -3.41 4.61 0.30
N PRO A 44 -3.87 4.34 -0.94
CA PRO A 44 -3.46 5.14 -2.08
C PRO A 44 -4.08 6.54 -2.05
N THR A 45 -3.36 7.56 -2.52
CA THR A 45 -3.93 8.88 -2.82
C THR A 45 -3.36 9.37 -4.14
N PRO A 46 -4.17 9.58 -5.19
CA PRO A 46 -5.64 9.46 -5.22
C PRO A 46 -6.14 8.01 -5.05
N PHE A 47 -7.41 7.84 -4.67
CA PHE A 47 -8.06 6.53 -4.67
C PHE A 47 -8.14 5.94 -6.09
N PRO A 48 -8.23 4.61 -6.24
CA PRO A 48 -8.43 3.98 -7.54
C PRO A 48 -9.68 4.53 -8.23
N GLY A 49 -9.64 4.72 -9.55
CA GLY A 49 -10.77 5.25 -10.31
C GLY A 49 -12.05 4.39 -10.26
N VAL A 50 -11.94 3.13 -9.81
CA VAL A 50 -13.06 2.21 -9.61
C VAL A 50 -13.67 2.28 -8.20
N TRP A 51 -13.08 3.03 -7.26
CA TRP A 51 -13.56 3.12 -5.88
C TRP A 51 -15.03 3.55 -5.80
N HIS A 52 -15.81 2.84 -4.97
CA HIS A 52 -17.27 3.03 -4.83
C HIS A 52 -18.06 2.91 -6.15
N SER A 53 -17.56 2.14 -7.11
CA SER A 53 -18.27 1.80 -8.33
C SER A 53 -18.52 0.30 -8.43
N PRO A 54 -19.54 -0.15 -9.19
CA PRO A 54 -19.71 -1.56 -9.50
C PRO A 54 -18.52 -2.18 -10.28
N GLY A 55 -17.60 -1.36 -10.78
CA GLY A 55 -16.39 -1.80 -11.48
C GLY A 55 -15.27 -2.24 -10.53
N ASP A 56 -15.40 -1.98 -9.22
CA ASP A 56 -14.48 -2.50 -8.20
C ASP A 56 -14.69 -4.00 -8.02
N THR A 57 -14.02 -4.77 -8.88
CA THR A 57 -14.19 -6.22 -9.05
C THR A 57 -12.82 -6.87 -9.14
N GLU A 58 -12.77 -8.20 -9.03
CA GLU A 58 -11.53 -8.96 -9.21
C GLU A 58 -10.82 -8.65 -10.54
N ALA A 59 -11.59 -8.43 -11.61
CA ALA A 59 -11.05 -8.10 -12.93
C ALA A 59 -10.34 -6.73 -13.00
N ALA A 60 -10.59 -5.84 -12.03
CA ALA A 60 -9.93 -4.54 -11.94
C ALA A 60 -8.61 -4.59 -11.15
N LEU A 61 -8.27 -5.72 -10.53
CA LEU A 61 -7.02 -5.89 -9.80
C LEU A 61 -5.83 -6.03 -10.75
N ASP A 62 -4.67 -5.47 -10.37
CA ASP A 62 -3.39 -5.77 -11.00
C ASP A 62 -2.65 -6.87 -10.22
N PRO A 63 -2.53 -8.10 -10.75
CA PRO A 63 -1.95 -9.22 -10.01
C PRO A 63 -0.47 -9.00 -9.64
N GLY A 64 0.29 -8.27 -10.45
CA GLY A 64 1.70 -7.98 -10.18
C GLY A 64 1.88 -7.08 -8.97
N THR A 65 1.10 -6.00 -8.90
CA THR A 65 1.04 -5.06 -7.79
C THR A 65 0.61 -5.73 -6.50
N VAL A 66 -0.44 -6.57 -6.55
CA VAL A 66 -0.89 -7.34 -5.38
C VAL A 66 0.24 -8.24 -4.85
N GLN A 67 0.93 -8.98 -5.73
CA GLN A 67 2.03 -9.85 -5.33
C GLN A 67 3.22 -9.07 -4.76
N ASP A 68 3.56 -7.93 -5.36
CA ASP A 68 4.67 -7.10 -4.90
C ASP A 68 4.38 -6.47 -3.54
N LEU A 69 3.19 -5.91 -3.33
CA LEU A 69 2.78 -5.37 -2.03
C LEU A 69 2.74 -6.47 -0.97
N ALA A 70 2.24 -7.67 -1.30
CA ALA A 70 2.25 -8.80 -0.37
C ALA A 70 3.67 -9.18 0.06
N ARG A 71 4.63 -9.23 -0.88
CA ARG A 71 6.05 -9.49 -0.58
C ARG A 71 6.65 -8.38 0.30
N ILE A 72 6.38 -7.12 -0.03
CA ILE A 72 6.90 -5.99 0.74
C ILE A 72 6.37 -6.01 2.17
N LEU A 73 5.07 -6.21 2.36
CA LEU A 73 4.45 -6.26 3.69
C LEU A 73 4.94 -7.47 4.48
N LEU A 74 5.13 -8.63 3.83
CA LEU A 74 5.70 -9.81 4.49
C LEU A 74 7.11 -9.53 5.02
N LEU A 75 7.97 -8.95 4.18
CA LEU A 75 9.33 -8.58 4.59
C LEU A 75 9.32 -7.50 5.68
N PHE A 76 8.46 -6.50 5.57
CA PHE A 76 8.29 -5.47 6.60
C PHE A 76 7.93 -6.08 7.95
N VAL A 77 6.96 -7.00 7.99
CA VAL A 77 6.57 -7.69 9.23
C VAL A 77 7.69 -8.59 9.74
N ALA A 78 8.38 -9.32 8.87
CA ALA A 78 9.51 -10.16 9.25
C ALA A 78 10.65 -9.33 9.87
N GLU A 79 11.04 -8.22 9.24
CA GLU A 79 12.05 -7.30 9.76
C GLU A 79 11.59 -6.65 11.08
N PHE A 80 10.34 -6.20 11.15
CA PHE A 80 9.77 -5.59 12.35
C PHE A 80 9.78 -6.55 13.56
N LEU A 81 9.53 -7.84 13.30
CA LEU A 81 9.55 -8.90 14.31
C LEU A 81 10.93 -9.56 14.51
N GLN A 82 11.95 -9.12 13.77
CA GLN A 82 13.33 -9.65 13.81
C GLN A 82 13.40 -11.16 13.49
N LEU A 83 12.68 -11.59 12.45
CA LEU A 83 12.64 -12.97 11.95
C LEU A 83 13.72 -13.25 10.88
#